data_AF-A0A965YXT6-F1
#
_entry.id   AF-A0A965YXT6-F1
#
_cell.length_a   1.000
_cell.length_b   1.000
_cell.length_c   1.000
_cell.angle_alpha   90.00
_cell.angle_beta   90.00
_cell.angle_gamma   90.00
#
_symmetry.space_group_name_H-M   'P 1'
#
loop_
_entity.id
_entity.type
_entity.pdbx_description
1 polymer ?
#
loop_
_entity_poly.entity_id
_entity_poly.type
_entity_poly.pdbx_seq_one_letter_code
_entity_poly.pdbx_strand_id
1 'polypeptide(L)'
;MSMEKAFETLLEKFYRGETDRDEEQLLADFFSRERLPEQFEADRNLFHSLAAATPEMPEGLEQRMSELIDSLEHAEQSGKPLRAVKLQQNESLQGKRVVTRRYFRLQIAGLVASLLIVAGIGIWTYFGGDSKEPLLADTFDNPAEAQEATLEALQLFADNFSKGTHTVEQVDRQVGETFGIVREVLGQEVNRIEQ
;
A
#
# COMPACT_ATOMS: atom_id res chain seq x y z
N MET A 1 -13.74 9.38 -33.40
CA MET A 1 -13.44 9.41 -31.96
C MET A 1 -12.43 10.52 -31.75
N SER A 2 -12.72 11.50 -30.89
CA SER A 2 -11.79 12.62 -30.64
C SER A 2 -10.56 12.09 -29.90
N MET A 3 -9.37 12.59 -30.23
CA MET A 3 -8.10 12.18 -29.59
C MET A 3 -8.14 12.33 -28.06
N GLU A 4 -8.89 13.31 -27.57
CA GLU A 4 -9.12 13.57 -26.14
C GLU A 4 -9.88 12.44 -25.43
N LYS A 5 -10.87 11.82 -26.10
CA LYS A 5 -11.64 10.71 -25.50
C LYS A 5 -10.80 9.45 -25.36
N ALA A 6 -9.91 9.18 -26.32
CA ALA A 6 -8.99 8.06 -26.22
C ALA A 6 -8.01 8.25 -25.05
N PHE A 7 -7.59 9.50 -24.81
CA PHE A 7 -6.74 9.85 -23.68
C PHE A 7 -7.47 9.76 -22.33
N GLU A 8 -8.73 10.22 -22.23
CA GLU A 8 -9.56 10.03 -21.03
C GLU A 8 -9.70 8.55 -20.67
N THR A 9 -9.97 7.69 -21.66
CA THR A 9 -10.05 6.24 -21.41
C THR A 9 -8.71 5.68 -20.92
N LEU A 10 -7.59 6.14 -21.49
CA LEU A 10 -6.25 5.72 -21.07
C LEU A 10 -5.93 6.17 -19.64
N LEU A 11 -6.31 7.40 -19.30
CA LEU A 11 -6.14 7.98 -17.97
C LEU A 11 -7.03 7.26 -16.94
N GLU A 12 -8.25 6.88 -17.32
CA GLU A 12 -9.11 6.06 -16.46
C GLU A 12 -8.51 4.67 -16.22
N LYS A 13 -7.96 4.01 -17.26
CA LYS A 13 -7.20 2.75 -17.10
C LYS A 13 -6.02 2.92 -16.15
N PHE A 14 -5.30 4.05 -16.23
CA PHE A 14 -4.19 4.34 -15.33
C PHE A 14 -4.65 4.44 -13.88
N TYR A 15 -5.73 5.19 -13.61
CA TYR A 15 -6.30 5.28 -12.27
C TYR A 15 -6.84 3.95 -11.74
N ARG A 16 -7.26 3.05 -12.63
CA ARG A 16 -7.65 1.67 -12.29
C ARG A 16 -6.46 0.71 -12.14
N GLY A 17 -5.25 1.11 -12.53
CA GLY A 17 -4.05 0.26 -12.53
C GLY A 17 -4.06 -0.82 -13.61
N GLU A 18 -4.75 -0.58 -14.73
CA GLU A 18 -4.89 -1.49 -15.87
C GLU A 18 -3.97 -1.13 -17.05
N THR A 19 -3.05 -0.20 -16.85
CA THR A 19 -2.11 0.25 -17.88
C THR A 19 -0.91 -0.68 -18.01
N ASP A 20 -0.44 -0.83 -19.24
CA ASP A 20 0.87 -1.43 -19.50
C ASP A 20 1.99 -0.36 -19.58
N ARG A 21 3.25 -0.82 -19.69
CA ARG A 21 4.42 0.07 -19.71
C ARG A 21 4.44 1.01 -20.92
N ASP A 22 3.94 0.57 -22.07
CA ASP A 22 3.92 1.38 -23.29
C ASP A 22 2.81 2.44 -23.19
N GLU A 23 1.66 2.08 -22.64
CA GLU A 23 0.54 2.96 -22.29
C GLU A 23 0.93 4.03 -21.28
N GLU A 24 1.66 3.68 -20.22
CA GLU A 24 2.19 4.62 -19.23
C GLU A 24 3.21 5.58 -19.83
N GLN A 25 4.04 5.12 -20.76
CA GLN A 25 4.99 5.97 -21.45
C GLN A 25 4.28 6.98 -22.36
N LEU A 26 3.18 6.59 -23.00
CA LEU A 26 2.33 7.52 -23.75
C LEU A 26 1.67 8.57 -22.85
N LEU A 27 1.23 8.19 -21.65
CA LEU A 27 0.71 9.14 -20.66
C LEU A 27 1.80 10.12 -20.22
N ALA A 28 2.99 9.64 -19.89
CA ALA A 28 4.13 10.47 -19.50
C ALA A 28 4.53 11.46 -20.60
N ASP A 29 4.59 11.00 -21.86
CA ASP A 29 4.88 11.83 -23.02
C ASP A 29 3.79 12.88 -23.28
N PHE A 30 2.52 12.53 -23.05
CA PHE A 30 1.41 13.47 -23.19
C PHE A 30 1.45 14.56 -22.12
N PHE A 31 1.67 14.19 -20.86
CA PHE A 31 1.78 15.12 -19.74
C PHE A 31 3.04 16.00 -19.80
N SER A 32 4.06 15.60 -20.57
CA SER A 32 5.27 16.38 -20.83
C SER A 32 5.09 17.51 -21.85
N ARG A 33 3.90 17.63 -22.48
CA ARG A 33 3.63 18.69 -23.48
C ARG A 33 3.39 20.04 -22.80
N GLU A 34 3.91 21.11 -23.41
CA GLU A 34 3.85 22.48 -22.88
C GLU A 34 2.42 23.07 -22.86
N ARG A 35 1.52 22.56 -23.73
CA ARG A 35 0.12 23.02 -23.80
C ARG A 35 -0.83 21.83 -23.69
N LEU A 36 -1.54 21.77 -22.57
CA LEU A 36 -2.58 20.78 -22.29
C LEU A 36 -3.95 21.45 -22.12
N PRO A 37 -5.05 20.76 -22.45
CA PRO A 37 -6.39 21.17 -22.06
C PRO A 37 -6.49 21.35 -20.54
N GLU A 38 -7.23 22.36 -20.10
CA GLU A 38 -7.38 22.72 -18.67
C GLU A 38 -7.87 21.55 -17.80
N GLN A 39 -8.67 20.63 -18.37
CA GLN A 39 -9.18 19.46 -17.67
C GLN A 39 -8.09 18.45 -17.23
N PHE A 40 -6.91 18.44 -17.88
CA PHE A 40 -5.81 17.52 -17.59
C PHE A 40 -4.67 18.16 -16.78
N GLU A 41 -4.81 19.44 -16.42
CA GLU A 41 -3.82 20.18 -15.62
C GLU A 41 -3.68 19.58 -14.20
N ALA A 42 -4.80 19.18 -13.60
CA ALA A 42 -4.81 18.52 -12.30
C ALA A 42 -4.07 17.17 -12.34
N ASP A 43 -4.33 16.36 -13.36
CA ASP A 43 -3.69 15.07 -13.57
C ASP A 43 -2.18 15.23 -13.82
N ARG A 44 -1.77 16.21 -14.63
CA ARG A 44 -0.36 16.53 -14.85
C ARG A 44 0.35 16.83 -13.53
N ASN A 45 -0.25 17.67 -12.69
CA ASN A 45 0.32 18.05 -11.40
C ASN A 45 0.48 16.82 -10.49
N LEU A 46 -0.50 15.91 -10.49
CA LEU A 46 -0.40 14.63 -9.78
C LEU A 46 0.77 13.80 -10.30
N PHE A 47 0.85 13.57 -11.61
CA PHE A 47 1.96 12.82 -12.24
C PHE A 47 3.32 13.41 -11.91
N HIS A 48 3.47 14.73 -12.02
CA HIS A 48 4.71 15.40 -11.65
C HIS A 48 5.02 15.28 -10.16
N SER A 49 4.01 15.37 -9.28
CA SER A 49 4.22 15.20 -7.84
C SER A 49 4.70 13.78 -7.49
N LEU A 50 4.16 12.77 -8.16
CA LEU A 50 4.56 11.37 -7.98
C LEU A 50 5.96 11.10 -8.53
N ALA A 51 6.30 11.67 -9.69
CA ALA A 51 7.62 11.52 -10.29
C ALA A 51 8.71 12.32 -9.54
N ALA A 52 8.36 13.50 -9.03
CA ALA A 52 9.27 14.37 -8.28
C ALA A 52 9.40 13.97 -6.81
N ALA A 53 8.45 13.19 -6.28
CA ALA A 53 8.57 12.55 -4.99
C ALA A 53 9.74 11.57 -5.06
N THR A 54 10.92 12.07 -4.74
CA THR A 54 12.05 11.24 -4.33
C THR A 54 11.85 11.08 -2.83
N PRO A 55 11.17 10.02 -2.36
CA PRO A 55 10.97 9.87 -0.93
C PRO A 55 12.35 9.80 -0.28
N GLU A 56 12.61 10.70 0.68
CA GLU A 56 13.79 10.57 1.53
C GLU A 56 13.69 9.21 2.21
N MET A 57 14.53 8.28 1.76
CA MET A 57 14.52 6.92 2.28
C MET A 57 14.90 6.97 3.76
N PRO A 58 14.04 6.52 4.69
CA PRO A 58 14.37 6.53 6.10
C PRO A 58 15.66 5.76 6.36
N GLU A 59 16.56 6.31 7.17
CA GLU A 59 17.80 5.63 7.52
C GLU A 59 17.53 4.24 8.08
N GLY A 60 18.24 3.23 7.56
CA GLY A 60 18.11 1.84 7.97
C GLY A 60 16.88 1.12 7.41
N LEU A 61 16.14 1.68 6.45
CA LEU A 61 15.06 0.97 5.75
C LEU A 61 15.58 -0.32 5.11
N GLU A 62 16.69 -0.23 4.38
CA GLU A 62 17.33 -1.39 3.72
C GLU A 62 17.62 -2.50 4.73
N GLN A 63 18.30 -2.15 5.83
CA GLN A 63 18.64 -3.12 6.87
C GLN A 63 17.40 -3.76 7.50
N ARG A 64 16.33 -2.99 7.75
CA ARG A 64 15.05 -3.54 8.25
C ARG A 64 14.36 -4.44 7.23
N MET A 65 14.45 -4.13 5.94
CA MET A 65 13.90 -4.96 4.88
C MET A 65 14.68 -6.28 4.79
N SER A 66 16.01 -6.24 4.86
CA SER A 66 16.84 -7.46 4.93
C SER A 66 16.48 -8.30 6.15
N GLU A 67 16.39 -7.71 7.35
CA GLU A 67 15.99 -8.43 8.55
C GLU A 67 14.60 -9.06 8.44
N LEU A 68 13.65 -8.37 7.79
CA LEU A 68 12.31 -8.90 7.55
C LEU A 68 12.33 -10.08 6.57
N ILE A 69 13.11 -9.99 5.48
CA ILE A 69 13.28 -11.07 4.50
C ILE A 69 13.88 -12.31 5.17
N ASP A 70 14.97 -12.14 5.92
CA ASP A 70 15.62 -13.23 6.66
C ASP A 70 14.65 -13.86 7.68
N SER A 71 13.84 -13.03 8.37
CA SER A 71 12.85 -13.52 9.33
C SER A 71 11.70 -14.30 8.68
N LEU A 72 11.30 -13.92 7.47
CA LEU A 72 10.27 -14.59 6.67
C LEU A 72 10.79 -15.94 6.18
N GLU A 73 12.01 -15.97 5.64
CA GLU A 73 12.67 -17.21 5.22
C GLU A 73 12.78 -18.22 6.37
N HIS A 74 13.19 -17.76 7.55
CA HIS A 74 13.25 -18.62 8.74
C HIS A 74 11.87 -19.08 9.24
N ALA A 75 10.83 -18.25 9.11
CA ALA A 75 9.47 -18.62 9.49
C ALA A 75 8.87 -19.65 8.53
N GLU A 76 9.15 -19.53 7.23
CA GLU A 76 8.76 -20.48 6.20
C GLU A 76 9.45 -21.82 6.38
N GLN A 77 10.76 -21.83 6.65
CA GLN A 77 11.53 -23.05 6.91
C GLN A 77 11.15 -23.73 8.22
N SER A 78 10.73 -22.97 9.24
CA SER A 78 10.32 -23.52 10.54
C SER A 78 8.87 -24.02 10.57
N GLY A 79 8.03 -23.72 9.57
CA GLY A 79 6.62 -24.14 9.51
C GLY A 79 5.73 -23.65 10.67
N LYS A 80 6.17 -22.64 11.43
CA LYS A 80 5.46 -22.13 12.62
C LYS A 80 4.85 -20.75 12.31
N PRO A 81 3.57 -20.50 12.68
CA PRO A 81 2.94 -19.21 12.39
C PRO A 81 3.60 -18.06 13.14
N LEU A 82 3.81 -16.94 12.45
CA LEU A 82 4.50 -15.68 12.84
C LEU A 82 4.06 -15.04 14.17
N ARG A 83 3.02 -15.55 14.84
CA ARG A 83 2.51 -15.01 16.12
C ARG A 83 3.28 -15.49 17.36
N ALA A 84 4.07 -16.56 17.27
CA ALA A 84 4.66 -17.20 18.44
C ALA A 84 6.10 -16.75 18.80
N VAL A 85 6.79 -15.98 17.94
CA VAL A 85 8.20 -15.62 18.16
C VAL A 85 8.39 -14.45 19.16
N LYS A 86 7.33 -13.71 19.50
CA LYS A 86 7.41 -12.49 20.33
C LYS A 86 7.19 -12.64 21.84
N LEU A 87 7.42 -13.81 22.45
CA LEU A 87 7.08 -14.00 23.88
C LEU A 87 8.22 -14.43 24.81
N GLN A 88 9.47 -14.55 24.38
CA GLN A 88 10.48 -15.21 25.23
C GLN A 88 11.74 -14.42 25.60
N GLN A 89 11.90 -13.15 25.20
CA GLN A 89 13.23 -12.50 25.31
C GLN A 89 13.34 -11.23 26.17
N ASN A 90 12.46 -11.01 27.14
CA ASN A 90 12.69 -9.92 28.12
C ASN A 90 12.16 -10.17 29.55
N GLU A 91 12.59 -11.28 30.17
CA GLU A 91 12.35 -11.55 31.60
C GLU A 91 13.55 -11.27 32.52
N SER A 92 14.46 -10.37 32.16
CA SER A 92 15.44 -9.88 33.14
C SER A 92 15.59 -8.36 33.07
N LEU A 93 14.85 -7.68 33.96
CA LEU A 93 15.21 -6.41 34.61
C LEU A 93 14.08 -6.09 35.60
N GLN A 94 14.15 -6.71 36.78
CA GLN A 94 13.40 -6.28 37.95
C GLN A 94 13.87 -4.89 38.39
N GLY A 95 12.91 -4.04 38.75
CA GLY A 95 13.15 -2.94 39.69
C GLY A 95 13.11 -1.53 39.08
N LYS A 96 12.08 -0.76 39.47
CA LYS A 96 11.96 0.71 39.32
C LYS A 96 11.89 1.27 37.88
N ARG A 97 10.77 1.10 37.16
CA ARG A 97 10.42 2.03 36.04
C ARG A 97 8.98 2.03 35.53
N VAL A 98 7.98 1.59 36.31
CA VAL A 98 6.57 1.55 35.84
C VAL A 98 5.70 2.73 36.35
N VAL A 99 6.21 3.58 37.24
CA VAL A 99 5.42 4.67 37.83
C VAL A 99 5.29 5.87 36.89
N THR A 100 6.34 6.21 36.13
CA THR A 100 6.35 7.39 35.24
C THR A 100 5.38 7.27 34.05
N ARG A 101 5.07 6.03 33.60
CA ARG A 101 4.17 5.77 32.46
C ARG A 101 2.69 6.03 32.80
N ARG A 102 2.29 5.92 34.07
CA ARG A 102 0.90 6.19 34.50
C ARG A 102 0.62 7.69 34.61
N TYR A 103 1.53 8.47 35.18
CA TYR A 103 1.37 9.92 35.30
C TYR A 103 1.38 10.62 33.93
N PHE A 104 2.23 10.19 33.00
CA PHE A 104 2.26 10.75 31.64
C PHE A 104 0.97 10.44 30.85
N ARG A 105 0.41 9.23 31.01
CA ARG A 105 -0.91 8.87 30.43
C ARG A 105 -2.07 9.67 31.03
N LEU A 106 -2.06 9.90 32.34
CA LEU A 106 -3.07 10.73 33.02
C LEU A 106 -2.98 12.21 32.62
N GLN A 107 -1.77 12.75 32.42
CA GLN A 107 -1.56 14.12 31.96
C GLN A 107 -2.00 14.33 30.50
N ILE A 108 -1.67 13.40 29.60
CA ILE A 108 -2.11 13.46 28.19
C ILE A 108 -3.63 13.29 28.08
N ALA A 109 -4.25 12.46 28.94
CA ALA A 109 -5.70 12.31 28.97
C ALA A 109 -6.42 13.63 29.31
N GLY A 110 -5.84 14.46 30.19
CA GLY A 110 -6.39 15.78 30.52
C GLY A 110 -6.36 16.76 29.36
N LEU A 111 -5.26 16.78 28.60
CA LEU A 111 -5.10 17.68 27.44
C LEU A 111 -5.98 17.24 26.26
N VAL A 112 -6.14 15.93 26.04
CA VAL A 112 -7.08 15.41 25.04
C VAL A 112 -8.53 15.68 25.47
N ALA A 113 -8.87 15.51 26.76
CA ALA A 113 -10.21 15.79 27.26
C ALA A 113 -10.59 17.27 27.10
N SER A 114 -9.68 18.21 27.35
CA SER A 114 -9.96 19.64 27.14
C SER A 114 -10.13 19.96 25.65
N LEU A 115 -9.32 19.36 24.77
CA LEU A 115 -9.47 19.50 23.32
C LEU A 115 -10.81 18.93 22.83
N LEU A 116 -11.23 17.77 23.36
CA LEU A 116 -12.52 17.14 23.05
C LEU A 116 -13.72 17.93 23.57
N ILE A 117 -13.59 18.63 24.71
CA ILE A 117 -14.65 19.51 25.21
C ILE A 117 -14.78 20.75 24.32
N VAL A 118 -13.67 21.38 23.94
CA VAL A 118 -13.69 22.54 23.04
C VAL A 118 -14.20 22.14 21.65
N ALA A 119 -13.73 21.01 21.11
CA ALA A 119 -14.23 20.46 19.87
C ALA A 119 -15.71 20.05 19.98
N GLY A 120 -16.13 19.45 21.09
CA GLY A 120 -17.51 19.05 21.34
C GLY A 120 -18.46 20.24 21.42
N ILE A 121 -18.07 21.32 22.11
CA ILE A 121 -18.85 22.57 22.16
C ILE A 121 -18.86 23.24 20.78
N GLY A 122 -17.73 23.27 20.07
CA GLY A 122 -17.63 23.83 18.72
C GLY A 122 -18.50 23.06 17.71
N ILE A 123 -18.46 21.74 17.73
CA ILE A 123 -19.29 20.85 16.91
C ILE A 123 -20.76 21.02 17.30
N TRP A 124 -21.11 21.01 18.59
CA TRP A 124 -22.49 21.14 19.02
C TRP A 124 -23.12 22.49 18.66
N THR A 125 -22.36 23.58 18.76
CA THR A 125 -22.83 24.91 18.34
C THR A 125 -22.89 25.07 16.83
N TYR A 126 -21.98 24.42 16.09
CA TYR A 126 -21.97 24.43 14.63
C TYR A 126 -23.09 23.56 14.03
N PHE A 127 -23.32 22.37 14.58
CA PHE A 127 -24.35 21.43 14.11
C PHE A 127 -25.73 21.61 14.78
N GLY A 128 -25.81 22.37 15.88
CA GLY A 128 -27.08 22.69 16.54
C GLY A 128 -27.91 23.77 15.84
N GLY A 129 -27.37 24.39 14.79
CA GLY A 129 -27.98 25.52 14.07
C GLY A 129 -28.95 25.14 12.95
N ASP A 130 -28.85 23.97 12.32
CA ASP A 130 -29.79 23.56 11.27
C ASP A 130 -29.86 22.04 11.14
N SER A 131 -30.87 21.46 11.78
CA SER A 131 -31.20 20.04 11.65
C SER A 131 -31.91 19.77 10.33
N LYS A 132 -31.25 19.84 9.17
CA LYS A 132 -31.72 19.25 7.89
C LYS A 132 -30.59 18.94 6.90
N GLU A 133 -29.72 18.00 7.21
CA GLU A 133 -29.07 17.19 6.16
C GLU A 133 -28.45 15.93 6.77
N PRO A 134 -28.88 14.71 6.39
CA PRO A 134 -28.23 13.49 6.85
C PRO A 134 -26.82 13.43 6.24
N LEU A 135 -25.80 13.49 7.10
CA LEU A 135 -24.37 13.29 6.74
C LEU A 135 -24.06 11.90 6.15
N LEU A 136 -25.07 11.04 6.04
CA LEU A 136 -25.05 9.73 5.40
C LEU A 136 -26.22 9.68 4.42
N ALA A 137 -26.14 10.48 3.36
CA ALA A 137 -26.91 10.15 2.16
C ALA A 137 -26.34 8.82 1.66
N ASP A 138 -27.05 7.72 1.93
CA ASP A 138 -26.72 6.41 1.38
C ASP A 138 -26.55 6.57 -0.14
N THR A 139 -25.41 6.17 -0.69
CA THR A 139 -25.10 6.31 -2.12
C THR A 139 -26.09 5.50 -3.00
N PHE A 140 -26.84 4.57 -2.40
CA PHE A 140 -27.86 3.77 -3.08
C PHE A 140 -29.17 3.76 -2.30
N ASP A 141 -30.28 4.05 -2.97
CA ASP A 141 -31.63 4.07 -2.38
C ASP A 141 -32.18 2.67 -2.04
N ASN A 142 -31.56 1.61 -2.60
CA ASN A 142 -31.98 0.22 -2.43
C ASN A 142 -30.83 -0.66 -1.90
N PRO A 143 -31.00 -1.34 -0.74
CA PRO A 143 -29.97 -2.20 -0.18
C PRO A 143 -29.60 -3.41 -1.07
N ALA A 144 -30.44 -3.78 -2.05
CA ALA A 144 -30.11 -4.81 -3.03
C ALA A 144 -29.11 -4.32 -4.09
N GLU A 145 -29.23 -3.06 -4.53
CA GLU A 145 -28.36 -2.47 -5.56
C GLU A 145 -26.94 -2.25 -5.03
N ALA A 146 -26.82 -1.81 -3.77
CA ALA A 146 -25.53 -1.68 -3.11
C ALA A 146 -24.78 -3.03 -3.01
N GLN A 147 -25.51 -4.13 -2.80
CA GLN A 147 -24.93 -5.47 -2.77
C GLN A 147 -24.46 -5.89 -4.17
N GLU A 148 -25.25 -5.62 -5.20
CA GLU A 148 -24.88 -5.92 -6.59
C GLU A 148 -23.60 -5.18 -6.99
N ALA A 149 -23.52 -3.87 -6.73
CA ALA A 149 -22.32 -3.07 -6.97
C ALA A 149 -21.11 -3.56 -6.15
N THR A 150 -21.33 -4.02 -4.92
CA THR A 150 -20.26 -4.60 -4.08
C THR A 150 -19.76 -5.92 -4.67
N LEU A 151 -20.66 -6.78 -5.15
CA LEU A 151 -20.30 -8.05 -5.80
C LEU A 151 -19.54 -7.83 -7.09
N GLU A 152 -19.95 -6.86 -7.91
CA GLU A 152 -19.23 -6.45 -9.11
C GLU A 152 -17.81 -5.95 -8.78
N ALA A 153 -17.69 -5.09 -7.77
CA ALA A 153 -16.38 -4.58 -7.32
C ALA A 153 -15.48 -5.71 -6.79
N LEU A 154 -16.03 -6.68 -6.05
CA LEU A 154 -15.30 -7.85 -5.57
C LEU A 154 -14.85 -8.77 -6.71
N GLN A 155 -15.68 -8.93 -7.75
CA GLN A 155 -15.32 -9.71 -8.94
C GLN A 155 -14.19 -9.03 -9.72
N LEU A 156 -14.30 -7.73 -9.96
CA LEU A 156 -13.26 -6.95 -10.62
C LEU A 156 -11.93 -7.04 -9.85
N PHE A 157 -11.99 -6.95 -8.52
CA PHE A 157 -10.83 -7.14 -7.66
C PHE A 157 -10.21 -8.52 -7.82
N ALA A 158 -11.02 -9.59 -7.80
CA ALA A 158 -10.55 -10.96 -7.95
C ALA A 158 -9.90 -11.19 -9.32
N ASP A 159 -10.49 -10.67 -10.38
CA ASP A 159 -9.95 -10.76 -11.74
C ASP A 159 -8.60 -10.06 -11.86
N ASN A 160 -8.48 -8.85 -11.32
CA ASN A 160 -7.22 -8.08 -11.34
C ASN A 160 -6.14 -8.72 -10.45
N PHE A 161 -6.52 -9.29 -9.30
CA PHE A 161 -5.61 -10.03 -8.44
C PHE A 161 -5.06 -11.29 -9.15
N SER A 162 -5.93 -12.06 -9.83
CA SER A 162 -5.51 -13.27 -10.56
C SER A 162 -4.49 -12.96 -11.67
N LYS A 163 -4.74 -11.90 -12.45
CA LYS A 163 -3.83 -11.42 -13.50
C LYS A 163 -2.49 -10.98 -12.93
N GLY A 164 -2.51 -10.21 -11.83
CA GLY A 164 -1.29 -9.76 -11.16
C GLY A 164 -0.44 -10.91 -10.61
N THR A 165 -1.07 -11.99 -10.11
CA THR A 165 -0.35 -13.16 -9.60
C THR A 165 0.29 -14.02 -10.68
N HIS A 166 -0.22 -14.01 -11.93
CA HIS A 166 0.39 -14.77 -13.03
C HIS A 166 1.79 -14.28 -13.40
N THR A 167 2.04 -12.97 -13.30
CA THR A 167 3.38 -12.40 -13.52
C THR A 167 4.36 -12.83 -12.44
N VAL A 168 3.90 -12.93 -11.19
CA VAL A 168 4.71 -13.40 -10.05
C VAL A 168 5.03 -14.89 -10.19
N GLU A 169 4.06 -15.71 -10.61
CA GLU A 169 4.26 -17.15 -10.85
C GLU A 169 5.28 -17.41 -11.99
N GLN A 170 5.25 -16.60 -13.05
CA GLN A 170 6.22 -16.70 -14.14
C GLN A 170 7.64 -16.32 -13.70
N VAL A 171 7.76 -15.27 -12.88
CA VAL A 171 9.05 -14.85 -12.31
C VAL A 171 9.61 -15.93 -11.38
N ASP A 172 8.77 -16.53 -10.52
CA ASP A 172 9.18 -17.61 -9.61
C ASP A 172 9.71 -18.84 -10.38
N ARG A 173 9.03 -19.21 -11.47
CA ARG A 173 9.45 -20.32 -12.34
C ARG A 173 10.78 -20.04 -13.04
N GLN A 174 10.96 -18.83 -13.59
CA GLN A 174 12.18 -18.43 -14.28
C GLN A 174 13.37 -18.31 -13.32
N VAL A 175 13.13 -17.81 -12.11
CA VAL A 175 14.13 -17.73 -11.04
C VAL A 175 14.56 -19.14 -10.60
N GLY A 176 13.62 -20.07 -10.47
CA GLY A 176 13.90 -21.49 -10.17
C GLY A 176 14.77 -22.17 -11.23
N GLU A 177 14.48 -21.97 -12.52
CA GLU A 177 15.30 -22.49 -13.63
C GLU A 177 16.70 -21.87 -13.63
N THR A 178 16.80 -20.56 -13.40
CA THR A 178 18.08 -19.83 -13.34
C THR A 178 18.96 -20.35 -12.20
N PHE A 179 18.40 -20.55 -11.00
CA PHE A 179 19.14 -21.14 -9.89
C PHE A 179 19.53 -22.60 -10.13
N GLY A 180 18.71 -23.37 -10.86
CA GLY A 180 19.04 -24.73 -11.29
C GLY A 180 20.28 -24.77 -12.17
N ILE A 181 20.34 -23.91 -13.19
CA ILE A 181 21.49 -23.80 -14.10
C ILE A 181 22.75 -23.38 -13.33
N VAL A 182 22.66 -22.40 -12.44
CA VAL A 182 23.79 -21.95 -11.61
C VAL A 182 24.31 -23.10 -10.72
N ARG A 183 23.42 -23.89 -10.14
CA ARG A 183 23.80 -25.03 -9.29
C ARG A 183 24.46 -26.16 -10.08
N GLU A 184 23.98 -26.43 -11.30
CA GLU A 184 24.57 -27.44 -12.18
C GLU A 184 25.98 -27.05 -12.64
N VAL A 185 26.17 -25.79 -13.03
CA VAL A 185 27.49 -25.26 -13.44
C VAL A 185 28.47 -25.24 -12.27
N LEU A 186 28.05 -24.80 -11.09
CA LEU A 186 28.89 -24.83 -9.88
C LEU A 186 29.24 -26.25 -9.45
N GLY A 187 28.31 -27.20 -9.58
CA GLY A 187 28.56 -28.63 -9.31
C GLY A 187 29.55 -29.25 -10.29
N GLN A 188 29.52 -28.86 -11.56
CA GLN A 188 30.49 -29.31 -12.57
C GLN A 188 31.88 -28.72 -12.36
N GLU A 189 32.00 -27.44 -12.00
CA GLU A 189 33.28 -26.79 -11.69
C GLU A 189 33.95 -27.41 -10.47
N VAL A 190 33.19 -27.70 -9.40
CA VAL A 190 33.73 -28.33 -8.18
C VAL A 190 34.23 -29.76 -8.46
N ASN A 191 33.51 -30.54 -9.27
CA ASN A 191 33.92 -31.91 -9.60
C ASN A 191 35.11 -31.98 -10.58
N ARG A 192 35.45 -30.86 -11.24
CA ARG A 192 36.59 -30.74 -12.16
C ARG A 192 37.89 -30.35 -11.45
N ILE A 193 37.82 -29.83 -10.23
CA ILE A 193 38.97 -29.41 -9.41
C ILE A 193 39.47 -30.57 -8.52
N GLU A 194 38.66 -31.61 -8.33
CA GLU A 194 38.97 -32.81 -7.50
C GLU A 194 39.54 -33.99 -8.32
N GLN A 195 39.84 -33.83 -9.61
CA GLN A 195 40.58 -34.82 -10.45
C GLN A 195 41.90 -34.23 -10.95
#